data_AF-A0A1A6C8C3-F1
#
_entry.id   AF-A0A1A6C8C3-F1
#
_cell.length_a   1.000
_cell.length_b   1.000
_cell.length_c   1.000
_cell.angle_alpha   90.00
_cell.angle_beta   90.00
_cell.angle_gamma   90.00
#
_symmetry.space_group_name_H-M   'P 1'
#
loop_
_entity.id
_entity.type
_entity.pdbx_description
1 polymer ?
#
loop_
_entity_poly.entity_id
_entity_poly.type
_entity_poly.pdbx_seq_one_letter_code
_entity_poly.pdbx_strand_id
1 'polypeptide(L)'
;MIIICPHCQTPTPLEAHTEDGAARELFALMGQTSISPALVAYLGLFKPRRQALRWSRALQLAHEAMALTADVPRLGAAMIETVESLRARRQAENWKPLANHRYLISVLENVRHAPAAVAPQSPDKPRSKAAQAADALSRIAPPEGVPTWLARAILDGLSVLWTSGLEGTPALDLVEVTAQRWIEYLAPKREWNPESRYTGAARIRSAFSEIAQGGKFPQPRDVLGIIPRG
;
A
#
# COMPACT_ATOMS: atom_id res chain seq x y z
N MET A 1 21.64 19.61 0.57
CA MET A 1 21.53 18.36 -0.21
C MET A 1 20.72 18.65 -1.46
N ILE A 2 21.26 18.36 -2.65
CA ILE A 2 20.53 18.59 -3.90
C ILE A 2 19.63 17.39 -4.20
N ILE A 3 18.36 17.67 -4.48
CA ILE A 3 17.38 16.70 -4.98
C ILE A 3 16.98 17.06 -6.41
N ILE A 4 16.61 16.05 -7.20
CA ILE A 4 16.13 16.24 -8.57
C ILE A 4 14.64 15.92 -8.59
N CYS A 5 13.82 16.87 -9.05
CA CYS A 5 12.39 16.63 -9.21
C CYS A 5 12.17 15.51 -10.24
N PRO A 6 11.52 14.39 -9.90
CA PRO A 6 11.31 13.29 -10.84
C PRO A 6 10.36 13.66 -11.99
N HIS A 7 9.59 14.75 -11.85
CA HIS A 7 8.61 15.18 -12.84
C HIS A 7 9.19 16.12 -13.90
N CYS A 8 9.98 17.13 -13.49
CA CYS A 8 10.51 18.15 -14.41
C CYS A 8 12.04 18.19 -14.46
N GLN A 9 12.72 17.30 -13.74
CA GLN A 9 14.19 17.18 -13.68
C GLN A 9 14.92 18.44 -13.19
N THR A 10 14.20 19.39 -12.59
CA THR A 10 14.80 20.58 -11.99
C THR A 10 15.58 20.19 -10.73
N PRO A 11 16.88 20.52 -10.64
CA PRO A 11 17.63 20.35 -9.42
C PRO A 11 17.21 21.43 -8.41
N THR A 12 17.01 21.07 -7.15
CA THR A 12 16.61 22.00 -6.09
C THR A 12 17.30 21.62 -4.78
N PRO A 13 17.86 22.58 -4.02
CA PRO A 13 18.35 22.29 -2.68
C PRO A 13 17.16 21.93 -1.78
N LEU A 14 17.24 20.79 -1.10
CA LEU A 14 16.18 20.34 -0.20
C LEU A 14 15.88 21.39 0.87
N GLU A 15 16.90 22.09 1.33
CA GLU A 15 16.84 23.13 2.35
C GLU A 15 15.90 24.28 1.95
N ALA A 16 15.83 24.64 0.66
CA ALA A 16 14.94 25.70 0.20
C ALA A 16 13.45 25.38 0.43
N HIS A 17 13.08 24.09 0.46
CA HIS A 17 11.72 23.69 0.82
C HIS A 17 11.44 23.81 2.32
N THR A 18 12.48 23.81 3.15
CA THR A 18 12.40 23.99 4.60
C THR A 18 12.54 25.44 5.03
N GLU A 19 12.97 26.36 4.17
CA GLU A 19 13.04 27.78 4.53
C GLU A 19 11.64 28.43 4.55
N ASP A 20 10.78 28.05 3.61
CA ASP A 20 9.39 28.48 3.56
C ASP A 20 8.61 27.95 4.79
N GLY A 21 8.01 28.87 5.55
CA GLY A 21 7.27 28.53 6.76
C GLY A 21 6.04 27.67 6.50
N ALA A 22 5.28 27.98 5.45
CA ALA A 22 4.07 27.25 5.11
C ALA A 22 4.39 25.84 4.57
N ALA A 23 5.47 25.71 3.81
CA ALA A 23 5.96 24.41 3.35
C ALA A 23 6.36 23.52 4.53
N ARG A 24 7.15 24.04 5.49
CA ARG A 24 7.52 23.32 6.71
C ARG A 24 6.33 22.81 7.50
N GLU A 25 5.37 23.69 7.75
CA GLU A 25 4.19 23.34 8.54
C GLU A 25 3.33 22.29 7.83
N LEU A 26 3.18 22.40 6.51
CA LEU A 26 2.49 21.38 5.71
C LEU A 26 3.22 20.04 5.75
N PHE A 27 4.56 20.02 5.65
CA PHE A 27 5.34 18.79 5.77
C PHE A 27 5.23 18.18 7.17
N ALA A 28 5.22 19.00 8.23
CA ALA A 28 5.02 18.53 9.59
C ALA A 28 3.64 17.88 9.76
N LEU A 29 2.58 18.52 9.23
CA LEU A 29 1.22 17.94 9.21
C LEU A 29 1.19 16.58 8.50
N MET A 30 1.83 16.48 7.33
CA MET A 30 1.92 15.22 6.58
C MET A 30 2.78 14.16 7.27
N GLY A 31 3.73 14.54 8.12
CA GLY A 31 4.50 13.58 8.92
C GLY A 31 3.71 12.98 10.09
N GLN A 32 2.66 13.67 10.56
CA GLN A 32 1.91 13.31 11.77
C GLN A 32 0.61 12.56 11.47
N THR A 33 0.02 12.78 10.30
CA THR A 33 -1.26 12.16 9.94
C THR A 33 -1.09 10.84 9.19
N SER A 34 -1.97 9.87 9.46
CA SER A 34 -1.98 8.57 8.76
C SER A 34 -2.57 8.65 7.35
N ILE A 35 -3.24 9.75 7.01
CA ILE A 35 -3.93 9.94 5.72
C ILE A 35 -3.15 10.81 4.73
N SER A 36 -1.85 11.02 4.95
CA SER A 36 -1.01 11.91 4.12
C SER A 36 -1.07 11.62 2.62
N PRO A 37 -1.05 10.37 2.14
CA PRO A 37 -1.19 10.09 0.71
C PRO A 37 -2.53 10.58 0.14
N ALA A 38 -3.62 10.41 0.89
CA ALA A 38 -4.95 10.87 0.50
C ALA A 38 -5.03 12.39 0.49
N LEU A 39 -4.47 13.05 1.50
CA LEU A 39 -4.40 14.51 1.60
C LEU A 39 -3.62 15.12 0.43
N VAL A 40 -2.44 14.59 0.09
CA VAL A 40 -1.63 15.07 -1.04
C VAL A 40 -2.38 14.93 -2.36
N ALA A 41 -3.02 13.79 -2.60
CA ALA A 41 -3.81 13.57 -3.80
C ALA A 41 -4.99 14.55 -3.90
N TYR A 42 -5.69 14.77 -2.78
CA TYR A 42 -6.82 15.68 -2.67
C TYR A 42 -6.42 17.16 -2.89
N LEU A 43 -5.34 17.63 -2.27
CA LEU A 43 -4.81 18.99 -2.51
C LEU A 43 -4.48 19.22 -4.00
N GLY A 44 -4.06 18.16 -4.70
CA GLY A 44 -3.83 18.18 -6.14
C GLY A 44 -5.06 18.53 -7.00
N LEU A 45 -6.27 18.50 -6.45
CA LEU A 45 -7.52 18.90 -7.11
C LEU A 45 -7.75 20.42 -7.13
N PHE A 46 -7.02 21.19 -6.30
CA PHE A 46 -7.14 22.65 -6.20
C PHE A 46 -6.19 23.41 -7.12
N LYS A 47 -5.40 22.71 -7.93
CA LYS A 47 -4.49 23.34 -8.90
C LYS A 47 -4.89 23.09 -10.36
N PRO A 48 -4.63 24.06 -11.26
CA PRO A 48 -4.66 23.84 -12.70
C PRO A 48 -3.58 22.84 -13.12
N ARG A 49 -3.71 22.26 -14.32
CA ARG A 49 -2.75 21.27 -14.84
C ARG A 49 -1.31 21.79 -14.90
N ARG A 50 -1.12 23.04 -15.31
CA ARG A 50 0.20 23.63 -15.58
C ARG A 50 0.73 24.53 -14.47
N GLN A 51 -0.06 24.80 -13.43
CA GLN A 51 0.33 25.74 -12.37
C GLN A 51 0.50 25.01 -11.04
N ALA A 52 1.53 25.42 -10.29
CA ALA A 52 1.75 24.91 -8.94
C ALA A 52 0.74 25.53 -7.96
N LEU A 53 0.36 24.77 -6.94
CA LEU A 53 -0.37 25.29 -5.79
C LEU A 53 0.64 26.01 -4.89
N ARG A 54 0.35 27.26 -4.48
CA ARG A 54 1.20 27.97 -3.53
C ARG A 54 1.18 27.30 -2.16
N TRP A 55 2.32 27.23 -1.47
CA TRP A 55 2.45 26.56 -0.17
C TRP A 55 1.49 27.08 0.88
N SER A 56 1.38 28.40 1.03
CA SER A 56 0.42 29.03 1.95
C SER A 56 -1.02 28.62 1.68
N ARG A 57 -1.43 28.57 0.40
CA ARG A 57 -2.77 28.13 0.02
C ARG A 57 -2.97 26.63 0.25
N ALA A 58 -1.95 25.81 -0.02
CA ALA A 58 -1.99 24.37 0.24
C ALA A 58 -2.15 24.06 1.73
N LEU A 59 -1.40 24.75 2.59
CA LEU A 59 -1.49 24.63 4.03
C LEU A 59 -2.88 25.03 4.55
N GLN A 60 -3.40 26.18 4.09
CA GLN A 60 -4.74 26.63 4.45
C GLN A 60 -5.80 25.57 4.08
N LEU A 61 -5.75 25.05 2.84
CA LEU A 61 -6.66 23.99 2.39
C LEU A 61 -6.55 22.71 3.23
N ALA A 62 -5.33 22.35 3.63
CA ALA A 62 -5.08 21.17 4.45
C ALA A 62 -5.72 21.33 5.84
N HIS A 63 -5.51 22.47 6.50
CA HIS A 63 -6.14 22.77 7.79
C HIS A 63 -7.67 22.85 7.68
N GLU A 64 -8.20 23.54 6.67
CA GLU A 64 -9.64 23.60 6.40
C GLU A 64 -10.24 22.19 6.25
N ALA A 65 -9.59 21.31 5.49
CA ALA A 65 -10.05 19.94 5.30
C ALA A 65 -9.96 19.08 6.58
N MET A 66 -8.85 19.18 7.33
CA MET A 66 -8.65 18.47 8.59
C MET A 66 -9.64 18.91 9.67
N ALA A 67 -10.12 20.16 9.62
CA ALA A 67 -11.11 20.68 10.54
C ALA A 67 -12.55 20.20 10.25
N LEU A 68 -12.81 19.54 9.11
CA LEU A 68 -14.16 19.08 8.74
C LEU A 68 -14.68 17.94 9.64
N THR A 69 -13.79 17.14 10.23
CA THR A 69 -14.15 16.02 11.10
C THR A 69 -12.98 15.61 11.99
N ALA A 70 -13.27 15.17 13.21
CA ALA A 70 -12.27 14.57 14.09
C ALA A 70 -11.94 13.10 13.72
N ASP A 71 -12.81 12.44 12.95
CA ASP A 71 -12.59 11.07 12.46
C ASP A 71 -11.64 11.08 11.24
N VAL A 72 -10.33 11.00 11.53
CA VAL A 72 -9.25 11.05 10.54
C VAL A 72 -9.32 9.88 9.54
N PRO A 73 -9.54 8.61 9.94
CA PRO A 73 -9.76 7.51 8.98
C PRO A 73 -10.89 7.76 8.00
N ARG A 74 -12.05 8.24 8.48
CA ARG A 74 -13.20 8.58 7.62
C ARG A 74 -12.88 9.72 6.66
N LEU A 75 -12.16 10.73 7.13
CA LEU A 75 -11.68 11.83 6.27
C LEU A 75 -10.78 11.31 5.14
N GLY A 76 -9.85 10.42 5.46
CA GLY A 76 -8.98 9.78 4.47
C GLY A 76 -9.77 9.01 3.41
N ALA A 77 -10.76 8.21 3.83
CA ALA A 77 -11.63 7.48 2.92
C ALA A 77 -12.40 8.42 1.97
N ALA A 78 -12.99 9.49 2.52
CA ALA A 78 -13.72 10.49 1.73
C ALA A 78 -12.83 11.25 0.73
N MET A 79 -11.58 11.56 1.10
CA MET A 79 -10.61 12.15 0.20
C MET A 79 -10.27 11.22 -0.97
N ILE A 80 -10.04 9.93 -0.69
CA ILE A 80 -9.77 8.92 -1.72
C ILE A 80 -10.94 8.83 -2.70
N GLU A 81 -12.17 8.67 -2.19
CA GLU A 81 -13.38 8.60 -3.02
C GLU A 81 -13.56 9.87 -3.87
N THR A 82 -13.32 11.05 -3.30
CA THR A 82 -13.37 12.32 -4.02
C THR A 82 -12.35 12.39 -5.16
N VAL A 83 -11.12 11.92 -4.93
CA VAL A 83 -10.08 11.90 -5.96
C VAL A 83 -10.45 10.93 -7.09
N GLU A 84 -10.97 9.74 -6.75
CA GLU A 84 -11.41 8.75 -7.73
C GLU A 84 -12.58 9.25 -8.57
N SER A 85 -13.61 9.84 -7.94
CA SER A 85 -14.80 10.35 -8.65
C SER A 85 -14.47 11.48 -9.63
N LEU A 86 -13.43 12.26 -9.33
CA LEU A 86 -12.98 13.37 -10.16
C LEU A 86 -11.84 12.99 -11.12
N ARG A 87 -11.33 11.76 -11.07
CA ARG A 87 -10.18 11.31 -11.88
C ARG A 87 -10.43 11.47 -13.39
N ALA A 88 -11.57 11.01 -13.88
CA ALA A 88 -11.92 11.12 -15.31
C ALA A 88 -12.10 12.60 -15.74
N ARG A 89 -12.76 13.41 -14.90
CA ARG A 89 -12.94 14.85 -15.16
C ARG A 89 -11.62 15.61 -15.19
N ARG A 90 -10.65 15.21 -14.36
CA ARG A 90 -9.31 15.78 -14.33
C ARG A 90 -8.49 15.43 -15.56
N GLN A 91 -8.81 14.33 -16.24
CA GLN A 91 -8.19 13.94 -17.49
C GLN A 91 -8.74 14.72 -18.70
N ALA A 92 -9.96 15.27 -18.60
CA ALA A 92 -10.58 16.09 -19.64
C ALA A 92 -9.78 17.37 -19.93
N GLU A 93 -9.84 17.85 -21.17
CA GLU A 93 -9.11 19.03 -21.63
C GLU A 93 -9.51 20.31 -20.88
N ASN A 94 -10.77 20.42 -20.47
CA ASN A 94 -11.36 21.57 -19.80
C ASN A 94 -11.42 21.44 -18.26
N TRP A 95 -10.49 20.70 -17.64
CA TRP A 95 -10.44 20.55 -16.17
C TRP A 95 -10.44 21.91 -15.46
N LYS A 96 -11.40 22.07 -14.53
CA LYS A 96 -11.47 23.20 -13.60
C LYS A 96 -11.12 22.72 -12.20
N PRO A 97 -10.14 23.36 -11.52
CA PRO A 97 -9.83 23.03 -10.14
C PRO A 97 -11.00 23.26 -9.20
N LEU A 98 -11.00 22.57 -8.07
CA LEU A 98 -11.96 22.83 -7.00
C LEU A 98 -11.72 24.22 -6.41
N ALA A 99 -12.81 24.92 -6.11
CA ALA A 99 -12.76 26.23 -5.44
C ALA A 99 -12.82 26.10 -3.90
N ASN A 100 -13.49 25.06 -3.39
CA ASN A 100 -13.78 24.86 -1.98
C ASN A 100 -14.02 23.37 -1.66
N HIS A 101 -14.24 23.06 -0.39
CA HIS A 101 -14.43 21.70 0.12
C HIS A 101 -15.85 21.14 0.00
N ARG A 102 -16.81 21.84 -0.66
CA ARG A 102 -18.23 21.42 -0.70
C ARG A 102 -18.43 20.00 -1.22
N TYR A 103 -17.63 19.59 -2.22
CA TYR A 103 -17.68 18.23 -2.74
C TYR A 103 -17.23 17.21 -1.68
N LEU A 104 -16.12 17.49 -0.98
CA LEU A 104 -15.62 16.63 0.09
C LEU A 104 -16.61 16.53 1.25
N ILE A 105 -17.26 17.64 1.62
CA ILE A 105 -18.32 17.65 2.64
C ILE A 105 -19.47 16.72 2.23
N SER A 106 -19.94 16.82 0.98
CA SER A 106 -20.99 15.92 0.46
C SER A 106 -20.56 14.45 0.44
N VAL A 107 -19.31 14.16 0.11
CA VAL A 107 -18.78 12.78 0.19
C VAL A 107 -18.71 12.31 1.65
N LEU A 108 -18.23 13.14 2.58
CA LEU A 108 -18.17 12.82 4.00
C LEU A 108 -19.54 12.46 4.58
N GLU A 109 -20.60 13.17 4.19
CA GLU A 109 -21.98 12.85 4.59
C GLU A 109 -22.41 11.44 4.13
N ASN A 110 -21.95 11.01 2.96
CA ASN A 110 -22.30 9.72 2.37
C ASN A 110 -21.38 8.57 2.80
N VAL A 111 -20.13 8.86 3.15
CA VAL A 111 -19.19 7.88 3.71
C VAL A 111 -19.66 7.54 5.13
N ARG A 112 -20.37 6.41 5.25
CA ARG A 112 -20.72 5.80 6.54
C ARG A 112 -19.42 5.51 7.30
N HIS A 113 -19.43 5.67 8.62
CA HIS A 113 -18.29 5.33 9.49
C HIS A 113 -17.80 3.92 9.13
N ALA A 114 -16.62 3.87 8.51
CA ALA A 114 -15.93 2.61 8.30
C ALA A 114 -15.13 2.35 9.59
N PRO A 115 -15.29 1.19 10.25
CA PRO A 115 -14.33 0.79 11.27
C PRO A 115 -12.93 0.73 10.64
N ALA A 116 -11.92 1.03 11.44
CA ALA A 116 -10.54 1.27 11.05
C ALA A 116 -10.00 0.28 9.98
N ALA A 117 -9.56 0.86 8.86
CA ALA A 117 -8.62 0.35 7.86
C ALA A 117 -8.72 -1.14 7.47
N VAL A 118 -9.50 -1.42 6.43
CA VAL A 118 -9.22 -2.48 5.45
C VAL A 118 -9.08 -1.80 4.08
N ALA A 119 -8.00 -2.11 3.36
CA ALA A 119 -7.62 -1.57 2.05
C ALA A 119 -8.74 -1.72 0.98
N PRO A 120 -8.70 -0.93 -0.12
CA PRO A 120 -9.89 -0.56 -0.90
C PRO A 120 -10.53 -1.75 -1.63
N GLN A 121 -11.84 -1.89 -1.43
CA GLN A 121 -12.71 -2.67 -2.31
C GLN A 121 -13.12 -1.76 -3.48
N SER A 122 -12.62 -2.06 -4.68
CA SER A 122 -13.21 -1.57 -5.93
C SER A 122 -14.50 -2.35 -6.22
N PRO A 123 -15.50 -1.74 -6.90
CA PRO A 123 -16.77 -2.39 -7.21
C PRO A 123 -16.56 -3.59 -8.16
N ASP A 124 -17.47 -4.57 -7.99
CA ASP A 124 -17.55 -5.87 -8.67
C ASP A 124 -17.04 -5.87 -10.12
N LYS A 125 -15.79 -6.29 -10.28
CA LYS A 125 -15.42 -7.27 -11.30
C LYS A 125 -15.00 -8.52 -10.55
N PRO A 126 -15.30 -9.73 -11.06
CA PRO A 126 -14.85 -10.96 -10.41
C PRO A 126 -13.34 -10.89 -10.21
N ARG A 127 -12.90 -10.71 -8.94
CA ARG A 127 -11.48 -10.70 -8.58
C ARG A 127 -10.87 -11.98 -9.16
N SER A 128 -9.74 -11.88 -9.85
CA SER A 128 -9.06 -13.08 -10.36
C SER A 128 -8.81 -14.04 -9.18
N LYS A 129 -8.84 -15.35 -9.42
CA LYS A 129 -8.58 -16.35 -8.37
C LYS A 129 -7.27 -16.07 -7.62
N ALA A 130 -6.28 -15.53 -8.33
CA ALA A 130 -5.02 -15.04 -7.77
C ALA A 130 -5.18 -13.88 -6.76
N ALA A 131 -6.00 -12.87 -7.07
CA ALA A 131 -6.25 -11.75 -6.18
C ALA A 131 -7.05 -12.15 -4.93
N GLN A 132 -7.91 -13.17 -5.04
CA GLN A 132 -8.64 -13.73 -3.90
C GLN A 132 -7.71 -14.55 -3.00
N ALA A 133 -6.77 -15.32 -3.56
CA ALA A 133 -5.79 -16.08 -2.79
C ALA A 133 -4.82 -15.17 -2.01
N ALA A 134 -4.31 -14.11 -2.65
CA ALA A 134 -3.44 -13.13 -1.99
C ALA A 134 -4.15 -12.43 -0.81
N ASP A 135 -5.42 -12.07 -1.00
CA ASP A 135 -6.27 -11.47 0.03
C ASP A 135 -6.48 -12.43 1.22
N ALA A 136 -6.78 -13.70 0.93
CA ALA A 136 -6.92 -14.74 1.95
C ALA A 136 -5.61 -14.94 2.74
N LEU A 137 -4.47 -15.09 2.06
CA LEU A 137 -3.15 -15.25 2.71
C LEU A 137 -2.78 -14.07 3.61
N SER A 138 -3.12 -12.83 3.22
CA SER A 138 -2.85 -11.64 4.03
C SER A 138 -3.59 -11.63 5.38
N ARG A 139 -4.77 -12.28 5.44
CA ARG A 139 -5.61 -12.36 6.64
C ARG A 139 -5.23 -13.48 7.59
N ILE A 140 -4.47 -14.47 7.14
CA ILE A 140 -4.05 -15.59 7.99
C ILE A 140 -3.23 -15.05 9.17
N ALA A 141 -3.63 -15.43 10.38
CA ALA A 141 -2.91 -15.11 11.59
C ALA A 141 -1.67 -16.01 11.71
N PRO A 142 -0.52 -15.50 12.20
CA PRO A 142 0.63 -16.34 12.51
C PRO A 142 0.24 -17.45 13.50
N PRO A 143 0.62 -18.71 13.26
CA PRO A 143 0.35 -19.78 14.21
C PRO A 143 1.16 -19.61 15.50
N GLU A 144 0.63 -20.16 16.59
CA GLU A 144 1.28 -20.14 17.90
C GLU A 144 2.67 -20.79 17.84
N GLY A 145 3.66 -20.18 18.50
CA GLY A 145 5.04 -20.67 18.51
C GLY A 145 5.87 -20.33 17.26
N VAL A 146 5.29 -19.71 16.23
CA VAL A 146 6.04 -19.24 15.05
C VAL A 146 6.23 -17.72 15.09
N PRO A 147 7.47 -17.21 14.95
CA PRO A 147 7.70 -15.77 14.91
C PRO A 147 6.88 -15.09 13.81
N THR A 148 6.21 -13.97 14.16
CA THR A 148 5.33 -13.23 13.24
C THR A 148 6.02 -12.88 11.92
N TRP A 149 7.27 -12.44 11.98
CA TRP A 149 8.03 -12.08 10.78
C TRP A 149 8.23 -13.27 9.82
N LEU A 150 8.43 -14.47 10.36
CA LEU A 150 8.68 -15.69 9.60
C LEU A 150 7.40 -16.18 8.94
N ALA A 151 6.31 -16.25 9.71
CA ALA A 151 4.99 -16.58 9.18
C ALA A 151 4.60 -15.62 8.05
N ARG A 152 4.82 -14.31 8.23
CA ARG A 152 4.55 -13.31 7.18
C ARG A 152 5.43 -13.49 5.95
N ALA A 153 6.73 -13.75 6.12
CA ALA A 153 7.61 -14.00 4.98
C ALA A 153 7.20 -15.24 4.16
N ILE A 154 6.70 -16.29 4.81
CA ILE A 154 6.18 -17.50 4.14
C ILE A 154 4.85 -17.20 3.42
N LEU A 155 3.92 -16.51 4.09
CA LEU A 155 2.62 -16.13 3.51
C LEU A 155 2.78 -15.19 2.30
N ASP A 156 3.68 -14.22 2.39
CA ASP A 156 4.02 -13.34 1.26
C ASP A 156 4.60 -14.16 0.09
N GLY A 157 5.48 -15.11 0.40
CA GLY A 157 6.05 -16.03 -0.59
C GLY A 157 4.98 -16.89 -1.29
N LEU A 158 4.02 -17.41 -0.53
CA LEU A 158 2.87 -18.12 -1.10
C LEU A 158 2.03 -17.20 -1.99
N SER A 159 1.82 -15.95 -1.60
CA SER A 159 1.10 -14.99 -2.43
C SER A 159 1.78 -14.81 -3.80
N VAL A 160 3.12 -14.83 -3.85
CA VAL A 160 3.86 -14.83 -5.12
C VAL A 160 3.48 -16.06 -5.96
N LEU A 161 3.51 -17.27 -5.39
CA LEU A 161 3.20 -18.49 -6.14
C LEU A 161 1.78 -18.49 -6.74
N TRP A 162 0.77 -18.06 -6.00
CA TRP A 162 -0.61 -17.97 -6.52
C TRP A 162 -0.78 -16.87 -7.57
N THR A 163 -0.08 -15.74 -7.42
CA THR A 163 -0.16 -14.64 -8.39
C THR A 163 0.63 -14.90 -9.66
N SER A 164 1.64 -15.79 -9.61
CA SER A 164 2.39 -16.24 -10.78
C SER A 164 1.64 -17.24 -11.68
N GLY A 165 0.49 -17.76 -11.25
CA GLY A 165 -0.37 -18.61 -12.10
C GLY A 165 0.26 -19.95 -12.50
N LEU A 166 0.98 -20.59 -11.58
CA LEU A 166 1.76 -21.80 -11.84
C LEU A 166 0.87 -23.01 -12.15
N GLU A 167 1.38 -23.94 -12.95
CA GLU A 167 0.75 -25.23 -13.19
C GLU A 167 0.64 -26.02 -11.87
N GLY A 168 -0.55 -26.55 -11.57
CA GLY A 168 -0.81 -27.28 -10.32
C GLY A 168 -1.04 -26.39 -9.10
N THR A 169 -1.32 -25.09 -9.29
CA THR A 169 -1.70 -24.20 -8.19
C THR A 169 -2.94 -24.75 -7.46
N PRO A 170 -2.90 -24.89 -6.11
CA PRO A 170 -4.04 -25.38 -5.35
C PRO A 170 -5.29 -24.50 -5.51
N ALA A 171 -6.45 -25.13 -5.36
CA ALA A 171 -7.73 -24.46 -5.41
C ALA A 171 -7.86 -23.41 -4.28
N LEU A 172 -8.72 -22.42 -4.49
CA LEU A 172 -8.84 -21.25 -3.62
C LEU A 172 -9.31 -21.62 -2.19
N ASP A 173 -10.19 -22.60 -2.08
CA ASP A 173 -10.68 -23.19 -0.83
C ASP A 173 -9.58 -23.91 -0.03
N LEU A 174 -8.46 -24.26 -0.67
CA LEU A 174 -7.31 -24.90 -0.03
C LEU A 174 -6.21 -23.92 0.38
N VAL A 175 -6.39 -22.61 0.19
CA VAL A 175 -5.35 -21.60 0.47
C VAL A 175 -4.89 -21.64 1.92
N GLU A 176 -5.82 -21.64 2.87
CA GLU A 176 -5.52 -21.61 4.30
C GLU A 176 -4.82 -22.90 4.75
N VAL A 177 -5.36 -24.06 4.34
CA VAL A 177 -4.76 -25.37 4.65
C VAL A 177 -3.36 -25.51 4.05
N THR A 178 -3.17 -25.02 2.81
CA THR A 178 -1.85 -25.04 2.17
C THR A 178 -0.89 -24.13 2.91
N ALA A 179 -1.30 -22.92 3.26
CA ALA A 179 -0.47 -21.98 4.01
C ALA A 179 -0.02 -22.56 5.35
N GLN A 180 -0.94 -23.15 6.11
CA GLN A 180 -0.65 -23.80 7.38
C GLN A 180 0.38 -24.92 7.20
N ARG A 181 0.18 -25.81 6.22
CA ARG A 181 1.13 -26.90 5.92
C ARG A 181 2.53 -26.40 5.56
N TRP A 182 2.61 -25.28 4.85
CA TRP A 182 3.88 -24.65 4.49
C TRP A 182 4.59 -24.06 5.72
N ILE A 183 3.86 -23.38 6.60
CA ILE A 183 4.42 -22.82 7.83
C ILE A 183 4.90 -23.94 8.77
N GLU A 184 4.06 -24.95 9.01
CA GLU A 184 4.39 -26.11 9.84
C GLU A 184 5.59 -26.90 9.30
N TYR A 185 5.75 -26.96 7.98
CA TYR A 185 6.89 -27.63 7.38
C TYR A 185 8.17 -26.80 7.46
N LEU A 186 8.11 -25.50 7.15
CA LEU A 186 9.30 -24.65 7.03
C LEU A 186 9.82 -24.14 8.37
N ALA A 187 8.93 -23.73 9.28
CA ALA A 187 9.30 -23.09 10.53
C ALA A 187 10.26 -23.93 11.40
N PRO A 188 10.05 -25.24 11.63
CA PRO A 188 10.93 -26.02 12.50
C PRO A 188 12.21 -26.51 11.83
N LYS A 189 12.39 -26.31 10.51
CA LYS A 189 13.50 -26.95 9.78
C LYS A 189 14.83 -26.23 9.95
N ARG A 190 14.83 -24.98 10.41
CA ARG A 190 16.03 -24.14 10.52
C ARG A 190 15.88 -23.13 11.64
N GLU A 191 17.02 -22.65 12.12
CA GLU A 191 17.07 -21.44 12.92
C GLU A 191 16.94 -20.21 12.01
N TRP A 192 15.75 -19.64 12.04
CA TRP A 192 15.41 -18.47 11.24
C TRP A 192 15.78 -17.20 12.00
N ASN A 193 16.52 -16.30 11.35
CA ASN A 193 16.92 -15.01 11.94
C ASN A 193 16.52 -13.88 10.97
N PRO A 194 15.66 -12.93 11.39
CA PRO A 194 15.15 -11.88 10.49
C PRO A 194 16.25 -11.00 9.89
N GLU A 195 17.38 -10.84 10.60
CA GLU A 195 18.51 -10.01 10.18
C GLU A 195 19.55 -10.78 9.35
N SER A 196 19.46 -12.12 9.34
CA SER A 196 20.40 -12.95 8.59
C SER A 196 20.23 -12.75 7.08
N ARG A 197 21.33 -12.52 6.38
CA ARG A 197 21.35 -12.49 4.91
C ARG A 197 20.99 -13.85 4.29
N TYR A 198 21.21 -14.94 5.02
CA TYR A 198 21.05 -16.31 4.50
C TYR A 198 19.72 -16.94 4.93
N THR A 199 19.19 -16.58 6.10
CA THR A 199 17.99 -17.17 6.69
C THR A 199 16.95 -16.13 7.12
N GLY A 200 17.10 -14.86 6.70
CA GLY A 200 16.15 -13.79 7.01
C GLY A 200 15.03 -13.65 6.00
N ALA A 201 14.10 -12.75 6.33
CA ALA A 201 12.86 -12.54 5.56
C ALA A 201 13.12 -12.20 4.09
N ALA A 202 14.17 -11.40 3.82
CA ALA A 202 14.57 -11.05 2.45
C ALA A 202 14.95 -12.29 1.64
N ARG A 203 15.75 -13.21 2.21
CA ARG A 203 16.17 -14.42 1.50
C ARG A 203 15.01 -15.38 1.28
N ILE A 204 14.11 -15.53 2.25
CA ILE A 204 12.89 -16.34 2.10
C ILE A 204 12.07 -15.83 0.91
N ARG A 205 11.77 -14.51 0.87
CA ARG A 205 11.04 -13.91 -0.25
C ARG A 205 11.73 -14.13 -1.59
N SER A 206 13.05 -13.92 -1.67
CA SER A 206 13.81 -14.19 -2.89
C SER A 206 13.71 -15.64 -3.34
N ALA A 207 13.75 -16.61 -2.42
CA ALA A 207 13.64 -18.03 -2.76
C ALA A 207 12.26 -18.38 -3.35
N PHE A 208 11.18 -17.79 -2.83
CA PHE A 208 9.84 -17.92 -3.42
C PHE A 208 9.74 -17.28 -4.81
N SER A 209 10.34 -16.12 -5.03
CA SER A 209 10.39 -15.50 -6.35
C SER A 209 11.23 -16.28 -7.36
N GLU A 210 12.32 -16.90 -6.90
CA GLU A 210 13.20 -17.73 -7.73
C GLU A 210 12.49 -19.01 -8.17
N ILE A 211 11.85 -19.71 -7.23
CA ILE A 211 11.14 -20.97 -7.55
C ILE A 211 9.90 -20.74 -8.42
N ALA A 212 9.24 -19.58 -8.30
CA ALA A 212 8.08 -19.24 -9.12
C ALA A 212 8.41 -19.20 -10.62
N GLN A 213 9.67 -19.01 -11.00
CA GLN A 213 10.10 -19.02 -12.40
C GLN A 213 10.06 -20.44 -13.02
N GLY A 214 9.97 -21.49 -12.19
CA GLY A 214 9.94 -22.88 -12.63
C GLY A 214 8.60 -23.34 -13.23
N GLY A 215 7.58 -22.49 -13.26
CA GLY A 215 6.30 -22.74 -13.96
C GLY A 215 5.36 -23.75 -13.28
N LYS A 216 5.83 -24.59 -12.37
CA LYS A 216 5.03 -25.55 -11.58
C LYS A 216 4.94 -25.12 -10.12
N PHE A 217 3.79 -25.35 -9.49
CA PHE A 217 3.60 -25.05 -8.08
C PHE A 217 4.51 -25.96 -7.23
N PRO A 218 5.47 -25.39 -6.46
CA PRO A 218 6.50 -26.16 -5.79
C PRO A 218 6.01 -26.84 -4.51
N GLN A 219 6.81 -27.78 -3.99
CA GLN A 219 6.68 -28.30 -2.63
C GLN A 219 7.50 -27.46 -1.64
N PRO A 220 7.14 -27.42 -0.34
CA PRO A 220 7.90 -26.68 0.67
C PRO A 220 9.40 -27.02 0.72
N ARG A 221 9.74 -28.29 0.47
CA ARG A 221 11.14 -28.77 0.44
C ARG A 221 11.97 -28.11 -0.67
N ASP A 222 11.33 -27.74 -1.78
CA ASP A 222 12.02 -27.21 -2.95
C ASP A 222 12.49 -25.78 -2.66
N VAL A 223 11.69 -24.99 -1.92
CA VAL A 223 12.09 -23.67 -1.40
C VAL A 223 13.24 -23.78 -0.40
N LEU A 224 13.24 -24.79 0.47
CA LEU A 224 14.39 -25.03 1.35
C LEU A 224 15.66 -25.36 0.58
N GLY A 225 15.57 -26.00 -0.58
CA GLY A 225 16.72 -26.29 -1.44
C GLY A 225 17.43 -25.01 -1.95
N ILE A 226 16.67 -23.93 -2.14
CA ILE A 226 17.14 -22.64 -2.64
C ILE A 226 17.73 -21.75 -1.53
N ILE A 227 17.28 -21.93 -0.29
CA ILE A 227 17.78 -21.16 0.85
C ILE A 227 19.07 -21.83 1.38
N PRO A 228 20.21 -21.12 1.45
CA PRO A 228 21.43 -21.66 2.04
C PRO A 228 21.24 -22.09 3.51
N ARG A 229 21.88 -23.18 3.93
CA ARG A 229 22.01 -23.49 5.36
C ARG A 229 22.99 -22.46 5.93
N GLY A 230 22.46 -21.47 6.64
CA GLY A 230 23.26 -20.48 7.36
C GLY A 230 24.06 -21.13 8.47
#